data_AF-A0A2U3KJW2-F1
#
_entry.id   AF-A0A2U3KJW2-F1
#
_cell.length_a   1.000
_cell.length_b   1.000
_cell.length_c   1.000
_cell.angle_alpha   90.00
_cell.angle_beta   90.00
_cell.angle_gamma   90.00
#
_symmetry.space_group_name_H-M   'P 1'
#
loop_
_entity.id
_entity.type
_entity.pdbx_description
1 polymer ?
#
loop_
_entity_poly.entity_id
_entity_poly.type
_entity_poly.pdbx_seq_one_letter_code
_entity_poly.pdbx_strand_id
1 'polypeptide(L)'
;MTRVQLEHIIRAAGTIADVNDIVVIGSQSILGEFPDAPAELLVSSEADVFPRAHAERTDMIDAAIGQGSPFERAFGYFAHGVDETTAILPEGWRDRLILVTGENTRFVRGWCLEVHDLAIAKYAAGREKDREFTRALARNAMVRRNVLEGRLASTLLDERVRDLVTRRIAADFSGAAR
;
A
#
# COMPACT_ATOMS: atom_id res chain seq x y z
N MET A 1 -3.07 -11.64 0.59
CA MET A 1 -4.45 -11.14 0.78
C MET A 1 -5.12 -10.91 -0.57
N THR A 2 -6.44 -11.07 -0.71
CA THR A 2 -7.21 -10.80 -1.94
C THR A 2 -8.00 -9.48 -1.84
N ARG A 3 -8.53 -8.96 -2.96
CA ARG A 3 -9.39 -7.75 -2.98
C ARG A 3 -10.56 -7.84 -1.99
N VAL A 4 -11.27 -8.96 -1.95
CA VAL A 4 -12.42 -9.17 -1.04
C VAL A 4 -11.99 -9.15 0.43
N GLN A 5 -10.79 -9.65 0.73
CA GLN A 5 -10.24 -9.61 2.08
C GLN A 5 -9.83 -8.18 2.48
N LEU A 6 -9.25 -7.41 1.56
CA LEU A 6 -8.98 -5.99 1.78
C LEU A 6 -10.28 -5.21 2.02
N GLU A 7 -11.33 -5.47 1.24
CA GLU A 7 -12.65 -4.84 1.44
C GLU A 7 -13.26 -5.19 2.81
N HIS A 8 -12.97 -6.39 3.33
CA HIS A 8 -13.32 -6.76 4.70
C HIS A 8 -12.57 -5.93 5.74
N ILE A 9 -11.26 -5.76 5.57
CA ILE A 9 -10.47 -4.89 6.45
C ILE A 9 -11.01 -3.46 6.42
N ILE A 10 -11.27 -2.90 5.23
CA ILE A 10 -11.78 -1.53 5.08
C ILE A 10 -13.10 -1.35 5.86
N ARG A 11 -14.09 -2.23 5.68
CA ARG A 11 -15.38 -2.11 6.39
C ARG A 11 -15.23 -2.31 7.90
N ALA A 12 -14.37 -3.22 8.33
CA ALA A 12 -14.16 -3.52 9.74
C ALA A 12 -13.47 -2.35 10.43
N ALA A 13 -12.37 -1.85 9.84
CA ALA A 13 -11.64 -0.67 10.31
C ALA A 13 -12.54 0.57 10.40
N GLY A 14 -13.35 0.84 9.37
CA GLY A 14 -14.32 1.95 9.39
C GLY A 14 -15.35 1.82 10.51
N THR A 15 -15.85 0.61 10.75
CA THR A 15 -16.79 0.35 11.85
C THR A 15 -16.14 0.55 13.22
N ILE A 16 -14.91 0.07 13.41
CA ILE A 16 -14.19 0.13 14.69
C ILE A 16 -13.78 1.55 15.05
N ALA A 17 -13.25 2.29 14.07
CA ALA A 17 -12.82 3.67 14.28
C ALA A 17 -13.97 4.69 14.17
N ASP A 18 -15.19 4.24 13.87
CA ASP A 18 -16.37 5.10 13.62
C ASP A 18 -16.09 6.19 12.58
N VAL A 19 -15.61 5.75 11.40
CA VAL A 19 -15.26 6.62 10.26
C VAL A 19 -15.67 5.99 8.94
N ASN A 20 -15.87 6.83 7.93
CA ASN A 20 -16.22 6.40 6.57
C ASN A 20 -15.04 6.37 5.60
N ASP A 21 -13.83 6.72 6.07
CA ASP A 21 -12.65 6.88 5.23
C ASP A 21 -11.43 6.22 5.88
N ILE A 22 -10.97 5.15 5.25
CA ILE A 22 -9.78 4.40 5.64
C ILE A 22 -8.75 4.55 4.55
N VAL A 23 -7.55 5.01 4.89
CA VAL A 23 -6.41 5.01 3.99
C VAL A 23 -5.71 3.66 4.10
N VAL A 24 -5.36 3.08 2.95
CA VAL A 24 -4.61 1.83 2.85
C VAL A 24 -3.26 2.17 2.22
N ILE A 25 -2.19 1.91 2.97
CA ILE A 25 -0.81 2.03 2.48
C ILE A 25 -0.16 0.64 2.47
N GLY A 26 1.14 0.57 2.17
CA GLY A 26 1.87 -0.69 2.14
C GLY A 26 1.48 -1.58 0.95
N SER A 27 1.95 -2.83 0.96
CA SER A 27 1.86 -3.71 -0.22
C SER A 27 0.44 -3.94 -0.71
N GLN A 28 -0.53 -4.07 0.20
CA GLN A 28 -1.91 -4.42 -0.15
C GLN A 28 -2.71 -3.25 -0.72
N SER A 29 -2.19 -2.01 -0.70
CA SER A 29 -2.77 -0.92 -1.48
C SER A 29 -2.79 -1.20 -2.99
N ILE A 30 -1.92 -2.09 -3.49
CA ILE A 30 -1.91 -2.54 -4.89
C ILE A 30 -3.27 -3.08 -5.34
N LEU A 31 -4.01 -3.71 -4.42
CA LEU A 31 -5.30 -4.29 -4.70
C LEU A 31 -6.31 -3.22 -5.09
N GLY A 32 -6.10 -1.95 -4.70
CA GLY A 32 -6.93 -0.80 -5.04
C GLY A 32 -7.06 -0.58 -6.55
N GLU A 33 -5.92 -0.52 -7.23
CA GLU A 33 -5.82 -0.33 -8.68
C GLU A 33 -5.88 -1.64 -9.45
N PHE A 34 -5.37 -2.73 -8.87
CA PHE A 34 -5.30 -4.05 -9.48
C PHE A 34 -5.98 -5.11 -8.59
N PRO A 35 -7.32 -5.26 -8.68
CA PRO A 35 -8.08 -6.24 -7.88
C PRO A 35 -7.59 -7.69 -8.04
N ASP A 36 -7.08 -8.02 -9.22
CA ASP A 36 -6.59 -9.33 -9.61
C ASP A 36 -5.05 -9.38 -9.72
N ALA A 37 -4.36 -8.58 -8.89
CA ALA A 37 -2.89 -8.50 -8.92
C ALA A 37 -2.23 -9.89 -8.81
N PRO A 38 -1.07 -10.11 -9.47
CA PRO A 38 -0.32 -11.35 -9.39
C PRO A 38 -0.07 -11.83 -7.96
N ALA A 39 -0.18 -13.15 -7.72
CA ALA A 39 -0.08 -13.74 -6.38
C ALA A 39 1.21 -13.38 -5.62
N GLU A 40 2.33 -13.17 -6.33
CA GLU A 40 3.61 -12.73 -5.77
C GLU A 40 3.57 -11.33 -5.13
N LEU A 41 2.60 -10.48 -5.51
CA LEU A 41 2.34 -9.17 -4.89
C LEU A 41 1.37 -9.28 -3.71
N LEU A 42 0.74 -10.45 -3.52
CA LEU A 42 -0.33 -10.68 -2.55
C LEU A 42 0.11 -11.57 -1.37
N VAL A 43 1.42 -11.67 -1.13
CA VAL A 43 2.02 -12.55 -0.11
C VAL A 43 1.77 -12.08 1.33
N SER A 44 1.50 -10.78 1.56
CA SER A 44 1.18 -10.24 2.88
C SER A 44 -0.22 -10.69 3.34
N SER A 45 -0.33 -11.05 4.61
CA SER A 45 -1.60 -11.29 5.32
C SER A 45 -2.11 -10.02 6.00
N GLU A 46 -1.24 -9.03 6.16
CA GLU A 46 -1.51 -7.72 6.74
C GLU A 46 -1.94 -6.69 5.68
N ALA A 47 -2.83 -5.76 6.04
CA ALA A 47 -3.01 -4.49 5.33
C ALA A 47 -2.71 -3.33 6.28
N ASP A 48 -1.79 -2.46 5.88
CA ASP A 48 -1.42 -1.27 6.63
C ASP A 48 -2.50 -0.20 6.43
N VAL A 49 -3.22 0.16 7.48
CA VAL A 49 -4.38 1.07 7.40
C VAL A 49 -4.41 2.11 8.50
N PHE A 50 -5.07 3.23 8.20
CA PHE A 50 -5.40 4.25 9.19
C PHE A 50 -6.64 5.06 8.79
N PRO A 51 -7.37 5.64 9.77
CA PRO A 51 -8.45 6.58 9.48
C PRO A 51 -7.93 7.83 8.76
N ARG A 52 -8.56 8.21 7.64
CA ARG A 52 -8.17 9.44 6.90
C ARG A 52 -8.35 10.71 7.73
N ALA A 53 -9.39 10.71 8.58
CA ALA A 53 -9.60 11.66 9.65
C ALA A 53 -9.59 10.88 10.96
N HIS A 54 -9.24 11.52 12.08
CA HIS A 54 -9.14 10.87 13.39
C HIS A 54 -8.04 9.80 13.46
N ALA A 55 -6.81 10.16 13.05
CA ALA A 55 -5.66 9.25 13.08
C ALA A 55 -5.37 8.70 14.49
N GLU A 56 -5.76 9.40 15.55
CA GLU A 56 -5.69 8.93 16.93
C GLU A 56 -6.51 7.64 17.21
N ARG A 57 -7.42 7.27 16.31
CA ARG A 57 -8.24 6.05 16.41
C ARG A 57 -7.61 4.83 15.73
N THR A 58 -6.43 4.96 15.13
CA THR A 58 -5.69 3.83 14.55
C THR A 58 -5.47 2.72 15.57
N ASP A 59 -5.12 3.06 16.82
CA ASP A 59 -4.87 2.08 17.89
C ASP A 59 -6.10 1.21 18.18
N MET A 60 -7.31 1.74 17.99
CA MET A 60 -8.55 0.97 18.14
C MET A 60 -8.67 -0.13 17.09
N ILE A 61 -8.23 0.16 15.86
CA ILE A 61 -8.23 -0.82 14.75
C ILE A 61 -7.25 -1.94 15.07
N ASP A 62 -6.02 -1.60 15.46
CA ASP A 62 -4.97 -2.58 15.74
C ASP A 62 -5.35 -3.47 16.93
N ALA A 63 -5.89 -2.89 18.00
CA ALA A 63 -6.36 -3.64 19.17
C ALA A 63 -7.49 -4.63 18.85
N ALA A 64 -8.37 -4.30 17.89
CA ALA A 64 -9.56 -5.09 17.59
C ALA A 64 -9.32 -6.14 16.49
N ILE A 65 -8.63 -5.77 15.40
CA ILE A 65 -8.46 -6.59 14.20
C ILE A 65 -7.00 -6.66 13.71
N GLY A 66 -6.04 -6.29 14.56
CA GLY A 66 -4.61 -6.40 14.28
C GLY A 66 -4.02 -7.76 14.60
N GLN A 67 -2.70 -7.79 14.69
CA GLN A 67 -1.95 -9.04 14.84
C GLN A 67 -2.30 -9.76 16.16
N GLY A 68 -2.51 -11.07 16.08
CA GLY A 68 -2.89 -11.91 17.21
C GLY A 68 -4.35 -11.72 17.65
N SER A 69 -5.15 -10.93 16.95
CA SER A 69 -6.57 -10.72 17.28
C SER A 69 -7.41 -11.98 16.99
N PRO A 70 -8.61 -12.09 17.61
CA PRO A 70 -9.59 -13.09 17.20
C PRO A 70 -9.97 -12.98 15.71
N PHE A 71 -9.92 -11.78 15.14
CA PHE A 71 -10.19 -11.55 13.72
C PHE A 71 -9.15 -12.25 12.84
N GLU A 72 -7.86 -12.08 13.13
CA GLU A 72 -6.79 -12.76 12.40
C GLU A 72 -6.95 -14.28 12.49
N ARG A 73 -7.19 -14.82 13.69
CA ARG A 73 -7.38 -16.27 13.87
C ARG A 73 -8.58 -16.82 13.09
N ALA A 74 -9.64 -16.03 12.96
CA ALA A 74 -10.86 -16.44 12.27
C ALA A 74 -10.73 -16.37 10.74
N PHE A 75 -10.01 -15.37 10.21
CA PHE A 75 -10.00 -15.07 8.78
C PHE A 75 -8.66 -15.30 8.08
N GLY A 76 -7.55 -15.39 8.82
CA GLY A 76 -6.20 -15.59 8.30
C GLY A 76 -5.52 -14.32 7.75
N TYR A 77 -6.10 -13.15 8.01
CA TYR A 77 -5.56 -11.84 7.64
C TYR A 77 -5.98 -10.79 8.66
N PHE A 78 -5.26 -9.67 8.72
CA PHE A 78 -5.45 -8.64 9.75
C PHE A 78 -5.11 -7.24 9.25
N ALA A 79 -5.59 -6.22 9.98
CA ALA A 79 -5.26 -4.83 9.72
C ALA A 79 -4.10 -4.40 10.63
N HIS A 80 -3.04 -3.86 10.06
CA HIS A 80 -1.97 -3.28 10.86
C HIS A 80 -2.19 -1.78 10.95
N GLY A 81 -2.41 -1.29 12.17
CA GLY A 81 -2.59 0.14 12.41
C GLY A 81 -1.29 0.90 12.16
N VAL A 82 -1.31 1.86 11.25
CA VAL A 82 -0.12 2.66 10.88
C VAL A 82 -0.42 4.15 10.86
N ASP A 83 0.55 4.96 10.48
CA ASP A 83 0.36 6.39 10.25
C ASP A 83 0.93 6.85 8.91
N GLU A 84 0.73 8.13 8.61
CA GLU A 84 1.15 8.76 7.36
C GLU A 84 2.66 8.81 7.18
N THR A 85 3.44 8.66 8.25
CA THR A 85 4.90 8.70 8.25
C THR A 85 5.53 7.31 8.06
N THR A 86 4.71 6.26 8.12
CA THR A 86 5.15 4.86 7.98
C THR A 86 5.76 4.55 6.61
N ALA A 87 5.41 5.35 5.60
CA ALA A 87 5.96 5.25 4.25
C ALA A 87 6.51 6.60 3.77
N ILE A 88 7.67 6.58 3.12
CA ILE A 88 8.18 7.75 2.40
C ILE A 88 7.46 7.85 1.06
N LEU A 89 6.63 8.87 0.89
CA LEU A 89 5.76 9.03 -0.27
C LEU A 89 6.07 10.32 -1.05
N PRO A 90 5.85 10.33 -2.38
CA PRO A 90 5.99 11.54 -3.19
C PRO A 90 4.98 12.62 -2.81
N GLU A 91 5.33 13.89 -3.04
CA GLU A 91 4.40 15.00 -2.85
C GLU A 91 3.09 14.81 -3.65
N GLY A 92 1.97 15.21 -3.06
CA GLY A 92 0.64 15.08 -3.66
C GLY A 92 0.09 13.65 -3.78
N TRP A 93 0.68 12.66 -3.11
CA TRP A 93 0.19 11.26 -3.16
C TRP A 93 -1.29 11.14 -2.77
N ARG A 94 -1.78 12.00 -1.87
CA ARG A 94 -3.18 12.03 -1.44
C ARG A 94 -4.16 12.32 -2.57
N ASP A 95 -3.76 13.15 -3.53
CA ASP A 95 -4.60 13.54 -4.66
C ASP A 95 -4.69 12.42 -5.71
N ARG A 96 -3.85 11.40 -5.58
CA ARG A 96 -3.75 10.26 -6.51
C ARG A 96 -4.32 8.98 -5.93
N LEU A 97 -4.89 9.02 -4.72
CA LEU A 97 -5.43 7.83 -4.08
C LEU A 97 -6.54 7.17 -4.92
N ILE A 98 -6.47 5.84 -4.99
CA ILE A 98 -7.43 5.00 -5.70
C ILE A 98 -8.55 4.61 -4.74
N LEU A 99 -9.78 4.99 -5.10
CA LEU A 99 -10.96 4.72 -4.29
C LEU A 99 -11.45 3.28 -4.48
N VAL A 100 -11.59 2.57 -3.35
CA VAL A 100 -12.26 1.28 -3.23
C VAL A 100 -13.51 1.48 -2.37
N THR A 101 -14.68 1.30 -2.96
CA THR A 101 -15.96 1.38 -2.25
C THR A 101 -17.02 0.54 -2.95
N GLY A 102 -17.98 0.02 -2.19
CA GLY A 102 -19.11 -0.74 -2.71
C GLY A 102 -19.81 -1.55 -1.61
N GLU A 103 -20.67 -2.48 -2.02
CA GLU A 103 -21.40 -3.35 -1.09
C GLU A 103 -20.46 -4.16 -0.18
N ASN A 104 -19.36 -4.65 -0.72
CA ASN A 104 -18.35 -5.40 0.05
C ASN A 104 -17.65 -4.57 1.13
N THR A 105 -17.51 -3.26 0.92
CA THR A 105 -16.98 -2.35 1.96
C THR A 105 -18.09 -1.77 2.84
N ARG A 106 -19.35 -2.13 2.60
CA ARG A 106 -20.54 -1.47 3.18
C ARG A 106 -20.48 0.06 3.01
N PHE A 107 -20.00 0.50 1.84
CA PHE A 107 -19.81 1.90 1.46
C PHE A 107 -18.78 2.69 2.28
N VAL A 108 -18.02 2.06 3.18
CA VAL A 108 -16.79 2.65 3.71
C VAL A 108 -15.81 2.85 2.55
N ARG A 109 -15.17 4.01 2.48
CA ARG A 109 -14.23 4.40 1.42
C ARG A 109 -12.83 3.96 1.82
N GLY A 110 -12.26 3.02 1.07
CA GLY A 110 -10.85 2.66 1.13
C GLY A 110 -10.05 3.51 0.13
N TRP A 111 -9.08 4.28 0.61
CA TRP A 111 -8.20 5.11 -0.21
C TRP A 111 -6.83 4.45 -0.31
N CYS A 112 -6.60 3.74 -1.41
CA CYS A 112 -5.37 2.98 -1.64
C CYS A 112 -4.33 3.85 -2.35
N LEU A 113 -3.05 3.69 -2.02
CA LEU A 113 -1.97 4.27 -2.82
C LEU A 113 -2.07 3.87 -4.29
N GLU A 114 -1.81 4.83 -5.16
CA GLU A 114 -1.56 4.58 -6.57
C GLU A 114 -0.25 3.79 -6.73
N VAL A 115 -0.17 2.93 -7.74
CA VAL A 115 0.91 1.95 -7.85
C VAL A 115 2.31 2.55 -7.94
N HIS A 116 2.50 3.73 -8.55
CA HIS A 116 3.80 4.38 -8.62
C HIS A 116 4.20 5.02 -7.29
N ASP A 117 3.24 5.59 -6.55
CA ASP A 117 3.48 6.10 -5.19
C ASP A 117 3.85 4.93 -4.24
N LEU A 118 3.13 3.81 -4.33
CA LEU A 118 3.47 2.57 -3.63
C LEU A 118 4.87 2.06 -4.00
N ALA A 119 5.21 2.02 -5.29
CA ALA A 119 6.52 1.57 -5.74
C ALA A 119 7.64 2.45 -5.19
N ILE A 120 7.47 3.77 -5.15
CA ILE A 120 8.46 4.68 -4.55
C ILE A 120 8.65 4.40 -3.06
N ALA A 121 7.58 4.19 -2.30
CA ALA A 121 7.68 3.81 -0.88
C ALA A 121 8.48 2.50 -0.71
N LYS A 122 8.28 1.52 -1.59
CA LYS A 122 9.03 0.24 -1.59
C LYS A 122 10.48 0.42 -1.98
N TYR A 123 10.77 1.22 -3.01
CA TYR A 123 12.13 1.55 -3.40
C TYR A 123 12.90 2.27 -2.28
N ALA A 124 12.25 3.20 -1.58
CA ALA A 124 12.85 3.93 -0.46
C ALA A 124 13.15 2.98 0.72
N ALA A 125 12.18 2.13 1.11
CA ALA A 125 12.37 1.17 2.19
C ALA A 125 13.44 0.11 1.88
N GLY A 126 13.43 -0.45 0.66
CA GLY A 126 14.56 -1.20 0.11
C GLY A 126 14.95 -2.50 0.82
N ARG A 127 14.07 -3.06 1.66
CA ARG A 127 14.23 -4.40 2.27
C ARG A 127 14.17 -5.47 1.17
N GLU A 128 14.62 -6.69 1.47
CA GLU A 128 14.64 -7.78 0.49
C GLU A 128 13.27 -8.00 -0.17
N LYS A 129 12.21 -8.16 0.64
CA LYS A 129 10.83 -8.27 0.16
C LYS A 129 10.35 -7.07 -0.66
N ASP A 130 10.81 -5.86 -0.34
CA ASP A 130 10.41 -4.66 -1.07
C ASP A 130 11.06 -4.65 -2.48
N ARG A 131 12.29 -5.16 -2.62
CA ARG A 131 12.96 -5.31 -3.92
C ARG A 131 12.31 -6.38 -4.78
N GLU A 132 11.87 -7.48 -4.17
CA GLU A 132 11.08 -8.50 -4.87
C GLU A 132 9.78 -7.93 -5.40
N PHE A 133 9.09 -7.15 -4.56
CA PHE A 133 7.86 -6.47 -4.92
C PHE A 133 8.04 -5.48 -6.10
N THR A 134 9.05 -4.60 -6.06
CA THR A 134 9.27 -3.64 -7.16
C THR A 134 9.69 -4.31 -8.46
N ARG A 135 10.51 -5.37 -8.40
CA ARG A 135 10.83 -6.20 -9.57
C ARG A 135 9.59 -6.84 -10.17
N ALA A 136 8.70 -7.36 -9.34
CA ALA A 136 7.44 -7.93 -9.80
C ALA A 136 6.54 -6.87 -10.47
N LEU A 137 6.43 -5.66 -9.89
CA LEU A 137 5.69 -4.56 -10.53
C LEU A 137 6.25 -4.21 -11.91
N ALA A 138 7.57 -4.06 -12.04
CA ALA A 138 8.22 -3.73 -13.30
C ALA A 138 8.05 -4.85 -14.35
N ARG A 139 8.27 -6.11 -13.95
CA ARG A 139 8.13 -7.28 -14.84
C ARG A 139 6.71 -7.46 -15.35
N ASN A 140 5.69 -7.21 -14.51
CA ASN A 140 4.29 -7.29 -14.91
C ASN A 140 3.79 -6.00 -15.61
N ALA A 141 4.69 -5.06 -15.94
CA ALA A 141 4.36 -3.78 -16.58
C ALA A 141 3.30 -2.94 -15.84
N MET A 142 3.22 -3.09 -14.51
CA MET A 142 2.27 -2.38 -13.65
C MET A 142 2.75 -0.96 -13.29
N VAL A 143 4.01 -0.65 -13.58
CA VAL A 143 4.63 0.66 -13.37
C VAL A 143 5.40 1.10 -14.60
N ARG A 144 5.46 2.41 -14.84
CA ARG A 144 6.21 3.02 -15.92
C ARG A 144 7.39 3.79 -15.37
N ARG A 145 8.58 3.55 -15.94
CA ARG A 145 9.84 4.16 -15.51
C ARG A 145 9.77 5.69 -15.46
N ASN A 146 9.26 6.33 -16.51
CA ASN A 146 9.18 7.79 -16.59
C ASN A 146 8.28 8.39 -15.49
N VAL A 147 7.21 7.68 -15.11
CA VAL A 147 6.35 8.12 -14.00
C VAL A 147 7.06 7.93 -12.67
N LEU A 148 7.74 6.80 -12.45
CA LEU A 148 8.54 6.58 -11.24
C LEU A 148 9.64 7.64 -11.07
N GLU A 149 10.36 7.99 -12.15
CA GLU A 149 11.37 9.05 -12.14
C GLU A 149 10.76 10.41 -11.77
N GLY A 150 9.58 10.73 -12.31
CA GLY A 150 8.82 11.93 -11.93
C GLY A 150 8.38 11.93 -10.46
N ARG A 151 7.88 10.79 -9.95
CA ARG A 151 7.50 10.64 -8.54
C ARG A 151 8.71 10.78 -7.61
N LEU A 152 9.82 10.13 -7.95
CA LEU A 152 11.07 10.24 -7.21
C LEU A 152 11.53 11.70 -7.10
N ALA A 153 11.47 12.47 -8.19
CA ALA A 153 11.83 13.89 -8.18
C ALA A 153 11.01 14.69 -7.15
N SER A 154 9.72 14.37 -6.99
CA SER A 154 8.83 14.98 -5.99
C SER A 154 8.87 14.34 -4.60
N THR A 155 9.78 13.40 -4.34
CA THR A 155 9.89 12.72 -3.03
C THR A 155 11.01 13.33 -2.21
N LEU A 156 10.76 13.70 -0.96
CA LEU A 156 11.79 14.18 -0.05
C LEU A 156 12.65 13.02 0.45
N LEU A 157 13.90 12.96 0.00
CA LEU A 157 14.88 11.92 0.32
C LEU A 157 16.26 12.54 0.42
N ASP A 158 17.09 12.02 1.32
CA ASP A 158 18.53 12.28 1.32
C ASP A 158 19.15 11.86 -0.01
N GLU A 159 20.16 12.60 -0.47
CA GLU A 159 20.81 12.38 -1.77
C GLU A 159 21.31 10.94 -1.95
N ARG A 160 21.90 10.35 -0.89
CA ARG A 160 22.35 8.96 -0.89
C ARG A 160 21.20 7.96 -1.11
N VAL A 161 20.04 8.22 -0.50
CA VAL A 161 18.86 7.35 -0.65
C VAL A 161 18.25 7.55 -2.03
N ARG A 162 18.20 8.80 -2.52
CA ARG A 162 17.75 9.11 -3.89
C ARG A 162 18.58 8.38 -4.93
N ASP A 163 19.91 8.42 -4.85
CA ASP A 163 20.81 7.71 -5.77
C ASP A 163 20.57 6.19 -5.74
N LEU A 164 20.36 5.64 -4.55
CA LEU A 164 20.06 4.23 -4.38
C LEU A 164 18.73 3.85 -5.03
N VAL A 165 17.68 4.67 -4.85
CA VAL A 165 16.38 4.47 -5.49
C VAL A 165 16.50 4.58 -7.01
N THR A 166 17.21 5.58 -7.54
CA THR A 166 17.47 5.74 -8.98
C THR A 166 18.13 4.50 -9.57
N ARG A 167 19.17 3.96 -8.92
CA ARG A 167 19.84 2.73 -9.38
C ARG A 167 18.93 1.51 -9.34
N ARG A 168 18.06 1.39 -8.32
CA ARG A 168 17.10 0.29 -8.21
C ARG A 168 16.05 0.35 -9.34
N ILE A 169 15.49 1.54 -9.61
CA ILE A 169 14.59 1.74 -10.74
C ILE A 169 15.31 1.38 -12.05
N ALA A 170 16.52 1.88 -12.28
CA ALA A 170 17.26 1.56 -13.50
C ALA A 170 17.50 0.04 -13.67
N ALA A 171 17.81 -0.67 -12.58
CA ALA A 171 18.03 -2.11 -12.60
C ALA A 171 16.76 -2.92 -12.91
N ASP A 172 15.61 -2.53 -12.34
CA ASP A 172 14.35 -3.25 -12.56
C ASP A 172 13.83 -3.11 -14.00
N PHE A 173 14.24 -2.03 -14.71
CA PHE A 173 13.84 -1.77 -16.09
C PHE A 173 14.91 -2.13 -17.14
N SER A 174 16.15 -2.46 -16.74
CA SER A 174 17.20 -2.86 -17.68
C SER A 174 17.05 -4.30 -18.21
N GLY A 175 16.24 -5.12 -17.55
CA GLY A 175 15.96 -6.51 -17.94
C GLY A 175 14.71 -6.71 -18.81
N ALA A 176 13.91 -5.68 -19.06
CA ALA A 176 12.65 -5.77 -19.80
C ALA A 176 12.81 -5.80 -21.34
N ALA A 177 14.05 -5.83 -21.83
CA ALA A 177 14.38 -6.05 -23.25
C ALA A 177 14.82 -7.51 -23.46
N ARG A 178 13.87 -8.45 -23.41
CA ARG A 178 14.00 -9.78 -24.04
C ARG A 178 12.66 -10.22 -24.59
#